data_AF-A0A2E2CA82-F1
#
_entry.id   AF-A0A2E2CA82-F1
#
_cell.length_a   1.000
_cell.length_b   1.000
_cell.length_c   1.000
_cell.angle_alpha   90.00
_cell.angle_beta   90.00
_cell.angle_gamma   90.00
#
_symmetry.space_group_name_H-M   'P 1'
#
loop_
_entity.id
_entity.type
_entity.pdbx_description
1 polymer ?
#
loop_
_entity_poly.entity_id
_entity_poly.type
_entity_poly.pdbx_seq_one_letter_code
_entity_poly.pdbx_strand_id
1 'polypeptide(L)'
;MSDIFPKRILLAMNVNANDLEFNKSEFQIIFSELDQLNTDPQASPTFDGMSGAFKFADEFPKHLINDENPPESLLLPCIGLLRSLWGYSQSLILGTPRSELEKIWNETIKYAPNWPGFQPKRCSPKMRETALRCVTESKYFSTALDDLNERISQRSRKQRKS
;
A
#
# COMPACT_ATOMS: atom_id res chain seq x y z
N MET A 1 11.32 28.21 -9.86
CA MET A 1 10.43 28.25 -8.68
C MET A 1 9.45 27.09 -8.79
N SER A 2 9.07 26.56 -7.62
CA SER A 2 8.20 25.41 -7.31
C SER A 2 8.76 24.00 -7.62
N ASP A 3 9.51 23.48 -6.64
CA ASP A 3 9.55 22.05 -6.30
C ASP A 3 8.10 21.60 -5.97
N ILE A 4 7.41 21.04 -6.97
CA ILE A 4 6.08 20.42 -6.77
C ILE A 4 6.25 18.91 -6.78
N PHE A 5 7.09 18.42 -5.88
CA PHE A 5 6.91 17.12 -5.24
C PHE A 5 7.38 17.29 -3.81
N PRO A 6 6.48 17.27 -2.81
CA PRO A 6 6.90 17.38 -1.42
C PRO A 6 7.93 16.29 -1.13
N LYS A 7 9.10 16.64 -0.60
CA LYS A 7 10.10 15.67 -0.09
C LYS A 7 9.49 14.62 0.87
N ARG A 8 8.33 14.93 1.47
CA ARG A 8 7.51 14.01 2.27
C ARG A 8 6.93 12.83 1.48
N ILE A 9 6.59 13.00 0.19
CA ILE A 9 6.09 11.91 -0.65
C ILE A 9 7.21 10.91 -0.94
N LEU A 10 8.42 11.39 -1.21
CA LEU A 10 9.60 10.52 -1.39
C LEU A 10 10.04 9.80 -0.11
N LEU A 11 9.85 10.41 1.08
CA LEU A 11 10.09 9.72 2.35
C LEU A 11 9.13 8.54 2.54
N ALA A 12 7.86 8.68 2.15
CA ALA A 12 6.88 7.60 2.20
C ALA A 12 7.13 6.48 1.16
N MET A 13 7.94 6.75 0.13
CA MET A 13 8.29 5.79 -0.92
C MET A 13 9.45 4.87 -0.53
N ASN A 14 10.13 5.12 0.59
CA ASN A 14 11.33 4.38 1.00
C ASN A 14 11.35 4.09 2.51
N VAL A 15 10.19 4.02 3.16
CA VAL A 15 10.10 3.47 4.51
C VAL A 15 10.36 1.97 4.39
N ASN A 16 11.54 1.54 4.81
CA ASN A 16 11.82 0.12 4.94
C ASN A 16 10.79 -0.45 5.92
N ALA A 17 10.10 -1.53 5.59
CA ALA A 17 9.12 -2.15 6.49
C ALA A 17 9.73 -2.51 7.86
N ASN A 18 11.06 -2.61 7.93
CA ASN A 18 11.84 -2.80 9.15
C ASN A 18 11.97 -1.57 10.05
N ASP A 19 11.77 -0.36 9.51
CA ASP A 19 11.92 0.92 10.23
C ASP A 19 10.61 1.39 10.87
N LEU A 20 9.54 0.61 10.75
CA LEU A 20 8.26 0.90 11.39
C LEU A 20 8.32 0.54 12.88
N GLU A 21 8.34 1.58 13.70
CA GLU A 21 8.23 1.51 15.16
C GLU A 21 6.76 1.30 15.56
N PHE A 22 6.31 0.03 15.56
CA PHE A 22 4.94 -0.38 15.92
C PHE A 22 4.50 0.00 17.35
N ASN A 23 5.45 0.38 18.19
CA ASN A 23 5.21 0.87 19.54
C ASN A 23 4.82 2.37 19.59
N LYS A 24 4.79 3.08 18.46
CA LYS A 24 4.22 4.42 18.39
C LYS A 24 2.71 4.39 18.56
N SER A 25 2.18 5.39 19.28
CA SER A 25 0.74 5.57 19.49
C SER A 25 -0.05 5.59 18.18
N GLU A 26 0.53 6.09 17.09
CA GLU A 26 -0.08 6.13 15.75
C GLU A 26 -0.42 4.72 15.23
N PHE A 27 0.49 3.75 15.38
CA PHE A 27 0.24 2.37 14.93
C PHE A 27 -0.79 1.66 15.79
N GLN A 28 -0.86 1.98 17.09
CA GLN A 28 -1.91 1.46 17.97
C GLN A 28 -3.30 1.93 17.53
N ILE A 29 -3.43 3.21 17.18
CA ILE A 29 -4.69 3.75 16.64
C ILE A 29 -5.03 3.06 15.32
N ILE A 30 -4.07 2.99 14.38
CA ILE A 30 -4.31 2.35 13.09
C ILE A 30 -4.71 0.88 13.24
N PHE A 31 -4.05 0.10 14.11
CA PHE A 31 -4.45 -1.28 14.35
C PHE A 31 -5.86 -1.39 14.92
N SER A 32 -6.24 -0.52 15.85
CA SER A 32 -7.60 -0.48 16.38
C SER A 32 -8.63 -0.17 15.29
N GLU A 33 -8.32 0.73 14.35
CA GLU A 33 -9.18 1.03 13.20
C GLU A 33 -9.28 -0.16 12.24
N LEU A 34 -8.16 -0.83 11.94
CA LEU A 34 -8.15 -1.99 11.06
C LEU A 34 -8.92 -3.18 11.63
N ASP A 35 -8.86 -3.39 12.95
CA ASP A 35 -9.56 -4.49 13.62
C ASP A 35 -11.09 -4.29 13.64
N GLN A 36 -11.56 -3.05 13.50
CA GLN A 36 -12.98 -2.73 13.46
C GLN A 36 -13.58 -2.78 12.05
N LEU A 37 -12.75 -3.02 11.02
CA LEU A 37 -13.24 -3.10 9.65
C LEU A 37 -14.09 -4.35 9.45
N ASN A 38 -15.27 -4.14 8.87
CA ASN A 38 -16.18 -5.21 8.54
C ASN A 38 -15.85 -5.77 7.16
N THR A 39 -15.81 -7.09 7.05
CA THR A 39 -15.67 -7.71 5.75
C THR A 39 -16.96 -7.52 4.93
N ASP A 40 -16.80 -6.93 3.75
CA ASP A 40 -17.80 -6.95 2.70
C ASP A 40 -17.65 -8.22 1.84
N PRO A 41 -18.66 -9.12 1.83
CA PRO A 41 -18.61 -10.32 1.00
C PRO A 41 -18.67 -10.04 -0.50
N GLN A 42 -19.11 -8.85 -0.91
CA GLN A 42 -19.20 -8.40 -2.31
C GLN A 42 -17.99 -7.59 -2.76
N ALA A 43 -17.03 -7.31 -1.86
CA ALA A 43 -15.82 -6.58 -2.24
C ALA A 43 -15.03 -7.37 -3.30
N SER A 44 -14.73 -6.71 -4.40
CA SER A 44 -13.89 -7.23 -5.48
C SER A 44 -12.45 -6.73 -5.37
N PRO A 45 -11.45 -7.53 -5.78
CA PRO A 45 -10.06 -7.10 -5.78
C PRO A 45 -9.82 -6.01 -6.83
N THR A 46 -9.02 -5.01 -6.48
CA THR A 46 -8.60 -3.92 -7.35
C THR A 46 -7.10 -3.71 -7.26
N PHE A 47 -6.45 -3.32 -8.33
CA PHE A 47 -5.01 -3.12 -8.36
C PHE A 47 -4.60 -1.81 -7.65
N ASP A 48 -3.55 -1.87 -6.83
CA ASP A 48 -2.86 -0.72 -6.26
C ASP A 48 -1.45 -0.61 -6.87
N GLY A 49 -1.28 0.39 -7.75
CA GLY A 49 -0.04 0.60 -8.50
C GLY A 49 1.21 0.79 -7.65
N MET A 50 1.05 1.33 -6.44
CA MET A 50 2.16 1.69 -5.56
C MET A 50 2.68 0.51 -4.73
N SER A 51 1.80 -0.41 -4.32
CA SER A 51 2.20 -1.69 -3.69
C SER A 51 2.56 -2.76 -4.72
N GLY A 52 2.08 -2.62 -5.97
CA GLY A 52 2.17 -3.65 -6.98
C GLY A 52 1.30 -4.87 -6.68
N ALA A 53 0.31 -4.72 -5.79
CA ALA A 53 -0.59 -5.78 -5.34
C ALA A 53 -2.05 -5.42 -5.56
N PHE A 54 -2.96 -6.38 -5.34
CA PHE A 54 -4.39 -6.06 -5.24
C PHE A 54 -4.80 -5.77 -3.79
N LYS A 55 -5.87 -5.00 -3.66
CA LYS A 55 -6.56 -4.67 -2.42
C LYS A 55 -8.07 -4.83 -2.58
N PHE A 56 -8.77 -4.97 -1.46
CA PHE A 56 -10.22 -4.90 -1.41
C PHE A 56 -10.69 -3.56 -0.83
N ALA A 57 -11.89 -3.11 -1.23
CA ALA A 57 -12.42 -1.80 -0.85
C ALA A 57 -12.79 -1.68 0.65
N ASP A 58 -12.93 -2.81 1.34
CA ASP A 58 -13.24 -2.92 2.76
C ASP A 58 -12.00 -3.07 3.66
N GLU A 59 -10.80 -3.10 3.07
CA GLU A 59 -9.53 -3.20 3.82
C GLU A 59 -8.99 -1.85 4.28
N PHE A 60 -9.70 -0.75 3.98
CA PHE A 60 -9.27 0.61 4.28
C PHE A 60 -10.29 1.32 5.19
N PRO A 61 -9.84 1.98 6.28
CA PRO A 61 -10.71 2.79 7.15
C PRO A 61 -11.13 4.10 6.46
N LYS A 62 -12.31 4.09 5.82
CA LYS A 62 -12.79 5.17 4.94
C LYS A 62 -12.89 6.54 5.61
N HIS A 63 -13.10 6.60 6.93
CA HIS A 63 -13.17 7.87 7.67
C HIS A 63 -11.84 8.66 7.60
N LEU A 64 -10.69 7.99 7.46
CA LEU A 64 -9.39 8.67 7.28
C LEU A 64 -9.28 9.49 5.98
N ILE A 65 -10.17 9.25 5.01
CA ILE A 65 -10.24 10.02 3.75
C ILE A 65 -11.43 10.99 3.76
N ASN A 66 -12.55 10.57 4.35
CA ASN A 66 -13.84 11.23 4.16
C ASN A 66 -14.22 12.20 5.29
N ASP A 67 -13.56 12.12 6.45
CA ASP A 67 -13.86 13.03 7.54
C ASP A 67 -13.44 14.46 7.19
N GLU A 68 -14.19 15.45 7.66
CA GLU A 68 -13.90 16.86 7.41
C GLU A 68 -12.59 17.33 8.08
N ASN A 69 -12.16 16.61 9.13
CA ASN A 69 -10.90 16.84 9.85
C ASN A 69 -10.22 15.49 10.15
N PRO A 70 -9.72 14.77 9.14
CA PRO A 70 -9.01 13.54 9.40
C PRO A 70 -7.73 13.91 10.16
N PRO A 71 -7.27 13.08 11.11
CA PRO A 71 -5.94 13.24 11.67
C PRO A 71 -4.93 13.05 10.52
N GLU A 72 -4.50 14.16 9.91
CA GLU A 72 -3.61 14.18 8.73
C GLU A 72 -2.31 13.39 8.99
N SER A 73 -1.94 13.23 10.26
CA SER A 73 -0.84 12.40 10.72
C SER A 73 -1.03 10.89 10.51
N LEU A 74 -2.26 10.36 10.48
CA LEU A 74 -2.51 8.91 10.41
C LEU A 74 -2.70 8.37 8.99
N LEU A 75 -3.13 9.20 8.05
CA LEU A 75 -3.43 8.76 6.68
C LEU A 75 -2.20 8.15 5.98
N LEU A 76 -1.07 8.86 6.00
CA LEU A 76 0.15 8.38 5.33
C LEU A 76 0.73 7.11 5.99
N PRO A 77 0.86 7.03 7.33
CA PRO A 77 1.25 5.77 7.98
C PRO A 77 0.29 4.61 7.69
N CYS A 78 -1.03 4.85 7.68
CA CYS A 78 -2.02 3.81 7.35
C CYS A 78 -1.85 3.29 5.93
N ILE A 79 -1.68 4.19 4.95
CA ILE A 79 -1.42 3.81 3.55
C ILE A 79 -0.11 3.00 3.43
N GLY A 80 0.97 3.43 4.10
CA GLY A 80 2.25 2.70 4.09
C GLY A 80 2.14 1.29 4.69
N LEU A 81 1.45 1.16 5.82
CA LEU A 81 1.12 -0.12 6.44
C LEU A 81 0.35 -1.02 5.47
N LEU A 82 -0.78 -0.54 4.94
CA LEU A 82 -1.65 -1.32 4.06
C LEU A 82 -0.93 -1.79 2.79
N ARG A 83 -0.09 -0.94 2.18
CA ARG A 83 0.72 -1.34 1.01
C ARG A 83 1.68 -2.48 1.33
N SER A 84 2.27 -2.48 2.52
CA SER A 84 3.13 -3.56 2.99
C SER A 84 2.33 -4.85 3.20
N LEU A 85 1.14 -4.76 3.79
CA LEU A 85 0.25 -5.90 4.01
C LEU A 85 -0.25 -6.52 2.70
N TRP A 86 -0.70 -5.69 1.74
CA TRP A 86 -1.10 -6.16 0.41
C TRP A 86 0.06 -6.82 -0.34
N GLY A 87 1.24 -6.19 -0.28
CA GLY A 87 2.46 -6.74 -0.88
C GLY A 87 2.83 -8.11 -0.32
N TYR A 88 2.74 -8.31 1.00
CA TYR A 88 3.02 -9.60 1.60
C TYR A 88 1.93 -10.64 1.32
N SER A 89 0.64 -10.28 1.42
CA SER A 89 -0.47 -11.16 1.08
C SER A 89 -0.33 -11.71 -0.35
N GLN A 90 -0.04 -10.83 -1.32
CA GLN A 90 0.22 -11.25 -2.68
C GLN A 90 1.42 -12.20 -2.79
N SER A 91 2.50 -11.94 -2.04
CA SER A 91 3.69 -12.80 -2.03
C SER A 91 3.39 -14.22 -1.51
N LEU A 92 2.50 -14.34 -0.52
CA LEU A 92 2.03 -15.63 -0.01
C LEU A 92 1.23 -16.38 -1.07
N ILE A 93 0.30 -15.70 -1.75
CA ILE A 93 -0.53 -16.28 -2.81
C ILE A 93 0.31 -16.80 -3.98
N LEU A 94 1.39 -16.09 -4.31
CA LEU A 94 2.31 -16.46 -5.38
C LEU A 94 3.30 -17.58 -4.97
N GLY A 95 3.37 -17.92 -3.68
CA GLY A 95 4.30 -18.93 -3.15
C GLY A 95 5.74 -18.43 -3.05
N THR A 96 5.96 -17.12 -3.04
CA THR A 96 7.29 -16.50 -2.91
C THR A 96 7.25 -15.43 -1.81
N PRO A 97 7.17 -15.83 -0.53
CA PRO A 97 7.02 -14.89 0.59
C PRO A 97 8.13 -13.84 0.62
N ARG A 98 7.75 -12.57 0.82
CA ARG A 98 8.68 -11.44 0.95
C ARG A 98 9.09 -11.25 2.41
N SER A 99 10.22 -11.83 2.80
CA SER A 99 10.66 -11.86 4.21
C SER A 99 10.79 -10.48 4.85
N GLU A 100 11.08 -9.44 4.06
CA GLU A 100 11.16 -8.06 4.55
C GLU A 100 9.81 -7.50 5.02
N LEU A 101 8.69 -8.09 4.61
CA LEU A 101 7.33 -7.69 5.00
C LEU A 101 6.69 -8.66 6.02
N GLU A 102 7.37 -9.75 6.38
CA GLU A 102 6.82 -10.76 7.28
C GLU A 102 6.59 -10.21 8.69
N LYS A 103 7.52 -9.40 9.20
CA LYS A 103 7.41 -8.80 10.53
C LYS A 103 6.14 -7.95 10.66
N ILE A 104 5.89 -7.07 9.69
CA ILE A 104 4.71 -6.19 9.71
C ILE A 104 3.40 -6.96 9.60
N TRP A 105 3.39 -8.02 8.79
CA TRP A 105 2.26 -8.94 8.70
C TRP A 105 1.96 -9.60 10.05
N ASN A 106 2.99 -10.18 10.68
CA ASN A 106 2.86 -10.90 11.95
C ASN A 106 2.49 -10.00 13.13
N GLU A 107 2.97 -8.74 13.16
CA GLU A 107 2.51 -7.78 14.17
C GLU A 107 1.08 -7.35 13.92
N THR A 108 0.70 -7.09 12.67
CA THR A 108 -0.67 -6.66 12.35
C THR A 108 -1.70 -7.74 12.66
N ILE A 109 -1.42 -9.01 12.36
CA ILE A 109 -2.36 -10.10 12.70
C ILE A 109 -2.52 -10.27 14.22
N LYS A 110 -1.52 -9.88 15.01
CA LYS A 110 -1.59 -9.92 16.47
C LYS A 110 -2.46 -8.79 17.04
N TYR A 111 -2.40 -7.58 16.49
CA TYR A 111 -3.12 -6.41 17.01
C TYR A 111 -4.46 -6.12 16.31
N ALA A 112 -4.62 -6.58 15.07
CA ALA A 112 -5.81 -6.39 14.24
C ALA A 112 -6.24 -7.71 13.54
N PRO A 113 -6.49 -8.79 14.30
CA PRO A 113 -6.82 -10.10 13.72
C PRO A 113 -8.08 -10.10 12.85
N ASN A 114 -9.00 -9.15 13.04
CA ASN A 114 -10.25 -9.08 12.29
C ASN A 114 -10.13 -8.31 10.97
N TRP A 115 -8.95 -7.76 10.65
CA TRP A 115 -8.75 -7.03 9.39
C TRP A 115 -9.15 -7.89 8.18
N PRO A 116 -10.01 -7.40 7.26
CA PRO A 116 -10.55 -8.20 6.15
C PRO A 116 -9.50 -8.86 5.26
N GLY A 117 -8.30 -8.27 5.14
CA GLY A 117 -7.19 -8.84 4.36
C GLY A 117 -6.67 -10.19 4.88
N PHE A 118 -6.89 -10.51 6.17
CA PHE A 118 -6.49 -11.80 6.75
C PHE A 118 -7.46 -12.94 6.48
N GLN A 119 -8.57 -12.68 5.78
CA GLN A 119 -9.49 -13.75 5.43
C GLN A 119 -8.79 -14.86 4.63
N PRO A 120 -8.92 -16.14 5.03
CA PRO A 120 -8.23 -17.25 4.37
C PRO A 120 -8.50 -17.33 2.86
N LYS A 121 -9.70 -16.96 2.42
CA LYS A 121 -10.06 -16.92 0.99
C LYS A 121 -9.29 -15.86 0.20
N ARG A 122 -8.91 -14.75 0.82
CA ARG A 122 -8.21 -13.62 0.18
C ARG A 122 -6.71 -13.85 0.08
N CYS A 123 -6.14 -14.63 1.01
CA CYS A 123 -4.73 -15.06 1.00
C CYS A 123 -4.50 -16.44 0.36
N SER A 124 -5.53 -17.05 -0.23
CA SER A 124 -5.46 -18.42 -0.76
C SER A 124 -4.72 -18.47 -2.11
N PRO A 125 -4.01 -19.56 -2.42
CA PRO A 125 -3.51 -19.84 -3.77
C PRO A 125 -4.59 -19.79 -4.87
N LYS A 126 -5.87 -19.90 -4.52
CA LYS A 126 -6.99 -19.69 -5.46
C LYS A 126 -7.02 -18.28 -6.06
N MET A 127 -6.39 -17.30 -5.41
CA MET A 127 -6.26 -15.92 -5.88
C MET A 127 -5.06 -15.71 -6.82
N ARG A 128 -4.31 -16.77 -7.16
CA ARG A 128 -3.06 -16.68 -7.93
C ARG A 128 -3.22 -16.01 -9.29
N GLU A 129 -4.32 -16.27 -10.00
CA GLU A 129 -4.56 -15.61 -11.29
C GLU A 129 -4.72 -14.09 -11.12
N THR A 130 -5.48 -13.65 -10.12
CA THR A 130 -5.62 -12.24 -9.76
C THR A 130 -4.27 -11.63 -9.39
N ALA A 131 -3.46 -12.32 -8.59
CA ALA A 131 -2.11 -11.88 -8.23
C ALA A 131 -1.20 -11.72 -9.46
N LEU A 132 -1.23 -12.67 -10.40
CA LEU A 132 -0.44 -12.61 -11.63
C LEU A 132 -0.87 -11.47 -12.57
N ARG A 133 -2.17 -11.17 -12.63
CA ARG A 133 -2.67 -9.98 -13.33
C ARG A 133 -2.09 -8.69 -12.72
N CYS A 134 -2.07 -8.59 -11.39
CA CYS A 134 -1.50 -7.44 -10.70
C CYS A 134 0.00 -7.27 -10.93
N VAL A 135 0.77 -8.37 -10.99
CA VAL A 135 2.19 -8.33 -11.37
C VAL A 135 2.36 -7.76 -12.78
N THR A 136 1.46 -8.13 -13.69
CA THR A 136 1.48 -7.62 -15.07
C THR A 136 1.13 -6.13 -15.11
N GLU A 137 0.08 -5.71 -14.41
CA GLU A 137 -0.32 -4.30 -14.28
C GLU A 137 0.77 -3.45 -13.62
N SER A 138 1.47 -3.98 -12.61
CA SER A 138 2.60 -3.32 -11.96
C SER A 138 3.76 -3.06 -12.91
N LYS A 139 4.07 -4.00 -13.81
CA LYS A 139 5.08 -3.78 -14.85
C LYS A 139 4.67 -2.64 -15.78
N TYR A 140 3.42 -2.64 -16.25
CA TYR A 140 2.91 -1.56 -17.10
C TYR A 140 2.94 -0.21 -16.39
N PHE A 141 2.53 -0.16 -15.13
CA PHE A 141 2.58 1.04 -14.32
C PHE A 141 4.01 1.57 -14.16
N SER A 142 4.98 0.69 -13.87
CA SER A 142 6.39 1.04 -13.77
C SER A 142 6.93 1.64 -15.08
N THR A 143 6.69 0.97 -16.21
CA THR A 143 7.11 1.48 -17.53
C THR A 143 6.49 2.85 -17.84
N ALA A 144 5.20 3.04 -17.52
CA ALA A 144 4.54 4.32 -17.72
C ALA A 144 5.14 5.45 -16.86
N LEU A 145 5.59 5.14 -15.64
CA LEU A 145 6.29 6.09 -14.77
C LEU A 145 7.68 6.44 -15.32
N ASP A 146 8.42 5.45 -15.82
CA ASP A 146 9.74 5.68 -16.43
C ASP A 146 9.63 6.60 -17.65
N ASP A 147 8.65 6.34 -18.53
CA ASP A 147 8.35 7.18 -19.70
C ASP A 147 7.99 8.61 -19.29
N LEU A 148 7.19 8.78 -18.24
CA LEU A 148 6.81 10.09 -17.72
C LEU A 148 8.02 10.85 -17.17
N ASN A 149 8.88 10.18 -16.41
CA ASN A 149 10.10 10.74 -15.85
C ASN A 149 11.07 11.19 -16.96
N GLU A 150 11.17 10.41 -18.03
CA GLU A 150 11.99 10.78 -19.19
C GLU A 150 11.43 12.06 -19.85
N ARG A 151 10.12 12.14 -20.09
CA ARG A 151 9.47 13.31 -20.70
C ARG A 151 9.67 14.57 -19.85
N ILE A 152 9.55 14.47 -18.53
CA ILE A 152 9.80 15.58 -17.60
C ILE A 152 11.26 16.04 -17.68
N SER A 153 12.20 15.09 -17.70
CA SER A 153 13.63 15.37 -17.83
C SER A 153 13.98 16.07 -19.14
N GLN A 154 13.40 15.63 -20.26
CA GLN A 154 13.59 16.25 -21.57
C GLN A 154 13.04 17.68 -21.62
N ARG A 155 11.84 17.94 -21.05
CA ARG A 155 11.26 19.29 -20.96
C ARG A 155 12.14 20.23 -20.15
N SER A 156 12.65 19.76 -19.02
CA SER A 156 13.52 20.53 -18.12
C SER A 156 14.84 20.90 -18.80
N ARG A 157 15.42 20.00 -19.61
CA ARG A 157 16.63 20.26 -20.41
C ARG A 157 16.39 21.29 -21.51
N LYS A 158 15.22 21.28 -22.16
CA LYS A 158 14.86 22.26 -23.20
C LYS A 158 14.69 23.67 -22.62
N GLN A 159 14.04 23.79 -21.45
CA GLN A 159 13.85 25.09 -20.79
C GLN A 159 15.14 25.74 -20.28
N ARG A 160 16.17 24.96 -19.92
CA ARG A 160 17.48 25.48 -19.49
C ARG A 160 18.39 25.94 -20.64
N LYS A 161 18.05 25.59 -21.88
CA LYS A 161 18.82 25.95 -23.08
C LYS A 161 18.22 27.16 -23.82
N SER A 162 17.10 27.68 -23.34
CA SER A 162 16.42 28.90 -23.80
C SER A 162 16.60 30.02 -22.79
#